data_AF-A0A1H8IE89-F1
#
_entry.id   AF-A0A1H8IE89-F1
#
_cell.length_a   1.000
_cell.length_b   1.000
_cell.length_c   1.000
_cell.angle_alpha   90.00
_cell.angle_beta   90.00
_cell.angle_gamma   90.00
#
_symmetry.space_group_name_H-M   'P 1'
#
loop_
_entity.id
_entity.type
_entity.pdbx_description
1 polymer ?
#
loop_
_entity_poly.entity_id
_entity_poly.type
_entity_poly.pdbx_seq_one_letter_code
_entity_poly.pdbx_strand_id
1 'polypeptide(L)'
;MHAFSTSRPATGTCLMLMTVDTGAVTALRRMVMRLCGESLEFMRIEACEHGARMKVWLCVGPAMVARVMEAVMQALPGAEFGRFVERPAH
;
A
#
# COMPACT_ATOMS: atom_id res chain seq x y z
N MET A 1 1.73 -3.58 -28.83
CA MET A 1 2.07 -4.65 -27.86
C MET A 1 2.95 -4.00 -26.79
N HIS A 2 2.36 -3.56 -25.68
CA HIS A 2 3.13 -3.01 -24.56
C HIS A 2 3.81 -4.18 -23.84
N ALA A 3 5.12 -4.07 -23.64
CA ALA A 3 5.91 -5.04 -22.91
C ALA A 3 5.31 -5.22 -21.51
N PHE A 4 4.68 -6.38 -21.28
CA PHE A 4 4.43 -6.86 -19.94
C PHE A 4 5.80 -7.05 -19.30
N SER A 5 6.19 -6.09 -18.46
CA SER A 5 7.31 -6.30 -17.55
C SER A 5 6.92 -7.46 -16.66
N THR A 6 7.49 -8.64 -16.93
CA THR A 6 7.31 -9.83 -16.11
C THR A 6 7.95 -9.57 -14.76
N SER A 7 7.21 -8.97 -13.84
CA SER A 7 7.56 -8.99 -12.42
C SER A 7 7.58 -10.46 -12.01
N ARG A 8 8.80 -10.98 -11.88
CA ARG A 8 9.12 -12.28 -11.27
C ARG A 8 8.33 -12.34 -9.95
N PRO A 9 7.70 -13.46 -9.57
CA PRO A 9 7.06 -13.56 -8.26
C PRO A 9 8.16 -13.39 -7.21
N ALA A 10 8.33 -12.16 -6.75
CA ALA A 10 9.35 -11.80 -5.80
C ALA A 10 8.90 -12.45 -4.50
N THR A 11 9.59 -13.51 -4.06
CA THR A 11 9.44 -14.11 -2.73
C THR A 11 9.93 -13.14 -1.65
N GLY A 12 9.54 -11.88 -1.73
CA GLY A 12 10.05 -10.75 -0.99
C GLY A 12 8.91 -9.77 -0.68
N THR A 13 9.11 -8.95 0.33
CA THR A 13 8.04 -8.13 0.90
C THR A 13 8.01 -6.80 0.18
N CYS A 14 6.84 -6.37 -0.27
CA CYS A 14 6.70 -5.14 -1.02
C CYS A 14 6.32 -4.01 -0.07
N LEU A 15 7.17 -2.99 0.02
CA LEU A 15 6.88 -1.74 0.69
C LEU A 15 6.12 -0.84 -0.28
N MET A 16 4.86 -0.60 0.03
CA MET A 16 3.95 0.23 -0.74
C MET A 16 3.76 1.56 -0.02
N LEU A 17 4.20 2.65 -0.65
CA LEU A 17 3.97 4.00 -0.18
C LEU A 17 2.73 4.59 -0.85
N MET A 18 1.84 5.17 -0.07
CA MET A 18 0.69 5.93 -0.55
C MET A 18 0.47 7.18 0.28
N THR A 19 -0.16 8.18 -0.34
CA THR A 19 -0.60 9.40 0.33
C THR A 19 -2.11 9.44 0.26
N VAL A 20 -2.75 9.60 1.41
CA VAL A 20 -4.21 9.68 1.51
C VAL A 20 -4.61 10.90 2.32
N ASP A 21 -5.86 11.33 2.21
CA ASP A 21 -6.37 12.39 3.07
C ASP A 21 -6.43 11.94 4.55
N THR A 22 -6.27 12.88 5.47
CA THR A 22 -6.40 12.61 6.91
C THR A 22 -7.75 11.97 7.27
N GLY A 23 -8.84 12.37 6.61
CA GLY A 23 -10.15 11.75 6.78
C GLY A 23 -10.24 10.31 6.24
N ALA A 24 -9.39 9.97 5.28
CA ALA A 24 -9.33 8.65 4.65
C ALA A 24 -8.43 7.66 5.40
N VAL A 25 -7.48 8.13 6.22
CA VAL A 25 -6.54 7.25 6.95
C VAL A 25 -7.23 6.23 7.84
N THR A 26 -8.29 6.61 8.55
CA THR A 26 -9.02 5.69 9.42
C THR A 26 -9.75 4.61 8.62
N ALA A 27 -10.23 4.94 7.42
CA ALA A 27 -10.82 3.97 6.51
C ALA A 27 -9.76 3.02 5.94
N LEU A 28 -8.62 3.57 5.49
CA LEU A 28 -7.48 2.80 4.98
C LEU A 28 -6.96 1.81 6.03
N ARG A 29 -6.74 2.25 7.27
CA ARG A 29 -6.25 1.37 8.35
C ARG A 29 -7.20 0.20 8.61
N ARG A 30 -8.51 0.46 8.70
CA ARG A 30 -9.52 -0.60 8.86
C ARG A 30 -9.55 -1.54 7.67
N MET A 31 -9.39 -1.02 6.46
CA MET A 31 -9.37 -1.80 5.23
C MET A 31 -8.16 -2.73 5.18
N VAL A 32 -6.96 -2.20 5.41
CA VAL A 32 -5.73 -2.97 5.47
C VAL A 32 -5.81 -4.05 6.56
N MET A 33 -6.28 -3.71 7.76
CA MET A 33 -6.45 -4.70 8.84
C MET A 33 -7.41 -5.82 8.45
N ARG A 34 -8.47 -5.53 7.67
CA ARG A 34 -9.41 -6.55 7.18
C ARG A 34 -8.89 -7.36 5.99
N LEU A 35 -8.13 -6.75 5.09
CA LEU A 35 -7.62 -7.40 3.88
C LEU A 35 -6.34 -8.18 4.17
N CYS A 36 -5.35 -7.52 4.76
CA CYS A 36 -4.04 -8.10 5.01
C CYS A 36 -4.03 -8.94 6.28
N GLY A 37 -4.80 -8.58 7.32
CA GLY A 37 -4.84 -9.33 8.58
C GLY A 37 -3.44 -9.64 9.10
N GLU A 38 -3.11 -10.93 9.15
CA GLU A 38 -1.81 -11.47 9.61
C GLU A 38 -0.69 -11.36 8.56
N SER A 39 -1.02 -11.12 7.28
CA SER A 39 -0.06 -10.91 6.19
C SER A 39 0.49 -9.48 6.13
N LEU A 40 0.07 -8.61 7.06
CA LEU A 40 0.63 -7.28 7.23
C LEU A 40 1.87 -7.35 8.12
N GLU A 41 3.05 -7.13 7.55
CA GLU A 41 4.27 -7.12 8.34
C GLU A 41 4.52 -5.78 9.02
N PHE A 42 4.25 -4.69 8.31
CA PHE A 42 4.55 -3.36 8.81
C PHE A 42 3.62 -2.32 8.23
N MET A 43 3.12 -1.43 9.09
CA MET A 43 2.35 -0.26 8.69
C MET A 43 2.88 0.96 9.43
N ARG A 44 3.24 2.00 8.68
CA ARG A 44 3.62 3.31 9.23
C ARG A 44 2.71 4.36 8.63
N ILE A 45 2.27 5.30 9.46
CA ILE A 45 1.43 6.42 9.06
C ILE A 45 2.12 7.67 9.59
N GLU A 46 2.42 8.62 8.73
CA GLU A 46 2.96 9.93 9.10
C GLU A 46 2.08 11.03 8.52
N ALA A 47 1.77 12.02 9.33
CA ALA A 47 1.09 13.22 8.86
C ALA A 47 2.06 14.06 8.02
N CYS A 48 1.60 14.58 6.89
CA CYS A 48 2.33 15.66 6.23
C CYS A 48 2.13 16.98 7.00
N GLU A 49 3.13 17.85 6.97
CA GLU A 49 3.14 19.13 7.69
C GLU A 49 1.93 20.04 7.40
N HIS A 50 1.28 19.88 6.25
CA HIS A 50 0.07 20.63 5.89
C HIS A 50 -1.24 20.03 6.44
N GLY A 51 -1.19 18.95 7.23
CA GLY A 51 -2.32 18.39 7.98
C GLY A 51 -3.47 17.75 7.17
N ALA A 52 -3.56 18.03 5.87
CA ALA A 52 -4.59 17.50 4.99
C ALA A 52 -4.24 16.11 4.42
N ARG A 53 -2.95 15.78 4.33
CA ARG A 53 -2.47 14.53 3.73
C ARG A 53 -1.66 13.72 4.73
N MET A 54 -1.78 12.42 4.66
CA MET A 54 -1.04 11.46 5.44
C MET A 54 -0.33 10.48 4.52
N LYS A 55 0.96 10.28 4.77
CA LYS A 55 1.77 9.27 4.12
C LYS A 55 1.63 7.97 4.86
N VAL A 56 1.34 6.91 4.13
CA VAL A 56 1.19 5.56 4.66
C VAL A 56 2.16 4.65 3.93
N TRP A 57 2.95 3.92 4.71
CA TRP A 57 3.83 2.87 4.24
C TRP A 57 3.29 1.53 4.71
N LEU A 58 3.17 0.59 3.79
CA LEU A 58 2.62 -0.74 4.03
C LEU A 58 3.61 -1.77 3.49
N CYS A 59 4.20 -2.58 4.36
CA CYS A 59 4.91 -3.79 3.95
C CYS A 59 3.92 -4.94 3.92
N VAL A 60 3.70 -5.48 2.73
CA VAL A 60 2.84 -6.65 2.52
C VAL A 60 3.51 -7.64 1.58
N GLY A 61 3.10 -8.90 1.65
CA GLY A 61 3.52 -9.90 0.69
C GLY A 61 3.12 -9.54 -0.75
N PRO A 62 3.86 -10.03 -1.76
CA PRO A 62 3.69 -9.68 -3.17
C PRO A 62 2.29 -10.03 -3.69
N ALA A 63 1.72 -11.13 -3.21
CA ALA A 63 0.38 -11.59 -3.56
C ALA A 63 -0.74 -10.66 -3.06
N MET A 64 -0.46 -9.87 -2.01
CA MET A 64 -1.43 -8.96 -1.40
C MET A 64 -1.36 -7.55 -1.99
N VAL A 65 -0.24 -7.15 -2.60
CA VAL A 65 -0.06 -5.82 -3.20
C VAL A 65 -1.19 -5.49 -4.17
N ALA A 66 -1.44 -6.37 -5.14
CA ALA A 66 -2.50 -6.16 -6.14
C ALA A 66 -3.89 -6.03 -5.49
N ARG A 67 -4.19 -6.84 -4.47
CA ARG A 67 -5.48 -6.78 -3.77
C ARG A 67 -5.65 -5.51 -2.94
N VAL A 68 -4.59 -5.06 -2.28
CA VAL A 68 -4.58 -3.81 -1.52
C VAL A 68 -4.73 -2.62 -2.46
N MET A 69 -4.00 -2.60 -3.59
CA MET A 69 -4.14 -1.57 -4.62
C MET A 69 -5.58 -1.44 -5.11
N GLU A 70 -6.18 -2.54 -5.55
CA GLU A 70 -7.56 -2.56 -6.06
C GLU A 70 -8.55 -2.06 -5.01
N ALA A 71 -8.45 -2.57 -3.77
CA ALA A 71 -9.34 -2.16 -2.69
C ALA A 71 -9.19 -0.68 -2.34
N VAL A 72 -7.96 -0.17 -2.32
CA VAL A 72 -7.70 1.25 -2.05
C VAL A 72 -8.20 2.12 -3.20
N MET A 73 -8.02 1.74 -4.47
CA MET A 73 -8.58 2.48 -5.62
C MET A 73 -10.10 2.52 -5.60
N GLN A 74 -10.74 1.42 -5.21
CA GLN A 74 -12.20 1.32 -5.11
C GLN A 74 -12.77 2.15 -3.96
N ALA A 75 -12.09 2.16 -2.81
CA ALA A 75 -12.61 2.82 -1.61
C ALA A 75 -12.14 4.25 -1.43
N LEU A 76 -10.96 4.59 -1.96
CA LEU A 76 -10.29 5.87 -1.84
C LEU A 76 -9.77 6.30 -3.22
N PRO A 77 -10.65 6.77 -4.12
CA PRO A 77 -10.25 7.22 -5.46
C PRO A 77 -9.30 8.43 -5.43
N GLY A 78 -9.21 9.13 -4.30
CA GLY A 78 -8.25 10.22 -4.07
C GLY A 78 -6.92 9.77 -3.44
N ALA A 79 -6.68 8.47 -3.27
CA ALA A 79 -5.41 7.95 -2.77
C ALA A 79 -4.32 8.07 -3.85
N GLU A 80 -3.23 8.74 -3.54
CA GLU A 80 -2.08 8.83 -4.41
C GLU A 80 -1.10 7.71 -4.06
N PHE A 81 -1.00 6.71 -4.92
CA PHE A 81 0.02 5.68 -4.80
C PHE A 81 1.37 6.28 -5.19
N GLY A 82 2.30 6.25 -4.24
CA GLY A 82 3.67 6.71 -4.43
C GLY A 82 4.55 5.58 -4.95
N ARG A 83 5.70 5.41 -4.31
CA ARG A 83 6.72 4.45 -4.74
C ARG A 83 6.46 3.06 -4.16
N PHE A 84 6.59 2.06 -5.02
CA PHE A 84 6.65 0.65 -4.62
C PHE A 84 8.12 0.25 -4.52
N VAL A 85 8.52 -0.32 -3.39
CA VAL A 85 9.87 -0.81 -3.15
C VAL A 85 9.78 -2.28 -2.82
N GLU A 86 10.18 -3.13 -3.75
CA GLU A 86 10.30 -4.56 -3.52
C GLU A 86 11.54 -4.82 -2.66
N ARG A 87 11.35 -5.39 -1.47
CA ARG A 87 12.46 -5.84 -0.62
C ARG A 87 12.69 -7.33 -0.89
N PRO A 88 13.89 -7.75 -1.32
CA PRO A 88 14.20 -9.17 -1.41
C PRO A 88 14.16 -9.79 0.00
N ALA A 89 13.47 -10.92 0.17
CA ALA A 89 13.66 -11.74 1.36
C ALA A 89 15.06 -12.36 1.28
N HIS A 90 15.83 -12.21 2.36
CA HIS A 90 17.18 -12.76 2.49
C HIS A 90 17.13 -14.22 2.92
#